data_AF-A0A1B9JKG7-F1
#
_entry.id   AF-A0A1B9JKG7-F1
#
_cell.length_a   1.000
_cell.length_b   1.000
_cell.length_c   1.000
_cell.angle_alpha   90.00
_cell.angle_beta   90.00
_cell.angle_gamma   90.00
#
_symmetry.space_group_name_H-M   'P 1'
#
loop_
_entity.id
_entity.type
_entity.pdbx_description
1 polymer ?
#
loop_
_entity_poly.entity_id
_entity_poly.type
_entity_poly.pdbx_seq_one_letter_code
_entity_poly.pdbx_strand_id
1 'polypeptide(L)'
;MARFYIIGFSVLLFFDTIAQCSFKLTAIHAQPLEMSIDWLVRVFTNHWIYISIAGYIFTFFTWMTLLKKAPVGPAFAASHFEVVTVMVASIWLFHEPITLFKLIGTILIVSGILFLALAESKLSKQTSSNHDS
;
A
#
# COMPACT_ATOMS: atom_id res chain seq x y z
N MET A 1 -15.66 -15.38 -7.12
CA MET A 1 -15.31 -14.46 -6.00
C MET A 1 -13.80 -14.20 -5.90
N ALA A 2 -12.93 -15.22 -5.83
CA ALA A 2 -11.48 -15.02 -5.69
C ALA A 2 -10.83 -14.08 -6.74
N ARG A 3 -11.23 -14.20 -8.02
CA ARG A 3 -10.74 -13.32 -9.10
C ARG A 3 -11.02 -11.84 -8.85
N PHE A 4 -12.18 -11.50 -8.28
CA PHE A 4 -12.53 -10.11 -7.96
C PHE A 4 -11.58 -9.52 -6.91
N TYR A 5 -11.26 -10.29 -5.88
CA TYR A 5 -10.32 -9.85 -4.84
C TYR A 5 -8.90 -9.71 -5.38
N ILE A 6 -8.41 -10.69 -6.14
CA ILE A 6 -7.06 -10.63 -6.70
C ILE A 6 -6.92 -9.41 -7.63
N ILE A 7 -7.88 -9.21 -8.54
CA ILE A 7 -7.86 -8.07 -9.46
C ILE A 7 -7.98 -6.76 -8.67
N GLY A 8 -8.95 -6.67 -7.75
CA GLY A 8 -9.19 -5.47 -6.94
C GLY A 8 -7.98 -5.08 -6.10
N PHE A 9 -7.36 -6.02 -5.38
CA PHE A 9 -6.16 -5.78 -4.59
C PHE A 9 -4.96 -5.44 -5.46
N SER A 10 -4.78 -6.09 -6.61
CA SER A 10 -3.67 -5.76 -7.52
C SER A 10 -3.80 -4.34 -8.06
N VAL A 11 -5.01 -3.95 -8.47
CA VAL A 11 -5.32 -2.59 -8.92
C VAL A 11 -5.10 -1.60 -7.78
N LEU A 12 -5.60 -1.89 -6.59
CA LEU A 12 -5.42 -1.06 -5.40
C LEU A 12 -3.94 -0.83 -5.09
N LEU A 13 -3.16 -1.90 -4.99
CA LEU A 13 -1.72 -1.82 -4.70
C LEU A 13 -0.96 -1.05 -5.78
N PHE A 14 -1.33 -1.23 -7.05
CA PHE A 14 -0.68 -0.52 -8.16
C PHE A 14 -0.91 1.00 -8.09
N PHE A 15 -2.18 1.43 -7.96
CA PHE A 15 -2.50 2.85 -7.88
C PHE A 15 -1.98 3.49 -6.59
N ASP A 16 -2.03 2.77 -5.48
CA ASP A 16 -1.46 3.25 -4.23
C ASP A 16 0.06 3.43 -4.33
N THR A 17 0.75 2.47 -4.93
CA THR A 17 2.20 2.56 -5.15
C THR A 17 2.56 3.77 -6.01
N ILE A 18 1.80 4.04 -7.07
CA ILE A 18 1.97 5.25 -7.90
C ILE A 18 1.73 6.52 -7.06
N ALA A 19 0.68 6.55 -6.24
CA ALA A 19 0.34 7.70 -5.42
C ALA A 19 1.46 8.03 -4.42
N GLN A 20 1.99 7.03 -3.73
CA GLN A 20 3.08 7.18 -2.76
C GLN A 20 4.40 7.57 -3.43
N CYS A 21 4.74 6.97 -4.57
CA CYS A 21 5.92 7.35 -5.32
C CYS A 21 5.82 8.79 -5.84
N SER A 22 4.63 9.21 -6.31
CA SER A 22 4.38 10.57 -6.78
C SER A 22 4.44 11.58 -5.63
N PHE A 23 3.97 11.21 -4.44
CA PHE A 23 4.12 12.02 -3.23
C PHE A 23 5.59 12.25 -2.89
N LYS A 24 6.38 11.18 -2.92
CA LYS A 24 7.84 11.25 -2.70
C LYS A 24 8.54 12.11 -3.76
N LEU A 25 8.17 11.97 -5.05
CA LEU A 25 8.68 12.83 -6.12
C LEU A 25 8.35 14.29 -5.88
N THR A 26 7.12 14.60 -5.46
CA THR A 26 6.72 15.97 -5.11
C THR A 26 7.60 16.53 -4.01
N ALA A 27 7.84 15.76 -2.94
CA ALA A 27 8.68 16.17 -1.82
C ALA A 27 10.13 16.46 -2.25
N ILE A 28 10.69 15.66 -3.17
CA ILE A 28 12.04 15.87 -3.71
C ILE A 28 12.09 17.16 -4.55
N HIS A 29 11.10 17.41 -5.41
CA HIS A 29 11.07 18.60 -6.27
C HIS A 29 10.68 19.88 -5.52
N ALA A 30 10.03 19.77 -4.36
CA ALA A 30 9.63 20.92 -3.54
C ALA A 30 10.73 21.40 -2.57
N GLN A 31 11.93 20.81 -2.60
CA GLN A 31 13.06 21.22 -1.76
C GLN A 31 13.44 22.69 -1.97
N PRO A 32 13.93 23.40 -0.93
CA PRO A 32 14.13 22.97 0.46
C PRO A 32 12.81 22.85 1.25
N LEU A 33 12.79 21.95 2.24
CA LEU A 33 11.63 21.70 3.10
C LEU A 33 11.54 22.81 4.15
N GLU A 34 10.58 23.70 4.00
CA GLU A 34 10.43 24.88 4.85
C GLU A 34 8.96 25.09 5.18
N MET A 35 8.66 25.59 6.38
CA MET A 35 7.29 26.02 6.74
C MET A 35 7.01 27.43 6.19
N SER A 36 7.23 27.62 4.89
CA SER A 36 7.04 28.89 4.18
C SER A 36 5.92 28.76 3.14
N ILE A 37 5.28 29.89 2.83
CA ILE A 37 4.30 29.95 1.75
C ILE A 37 4.97 29.56 0.42
N ASP A 38 6.24 29.93 0.22
CA ASP A 38 7.01 29.59 -0.97
C ASP A 38 7.18 28.08 -1.16
N TRP A 39 7.43 27.33 -0.08
CA TRP A 39 7.45 25.87 -0.13
C TRP A 39 6.07 25.30 -0.53
N LEU A 40 5.00 25.86 0.03
CA LEU A 40 3.64 25.45 -0.29
C LEU A 40 3.32 25.66 -1.78
N VAL A 41 3.70 26.82 -2.33
CA VAL A 41 3.55 27.10 -3.77
C VAL A 41 4.34 26.10 -4.61
N ARG A 42 5.58 25.74 -4.23
CA ARG A 42 6.37 24.70 -4.93
C ARG A 42 5.68 23.33 -4.93
N VAL A 43 5.11 22.92 -3.79
CA VAL A 43 4.37 21.66 -3.66
C VAL A 43 3.16 21.66 -4.60
N PHE A 44 2.33 22.70 -4.55
CA PHE A 44 1.11 22.77 -5.34
C PHE A 44 1.36 23.03 -6.84
N THR A 45 2.49 23.64 -7.21
CA THR A 45 2.86 23.84 -8.63
C THR A 45 3.40 22.55 -9.26
N ASN A 46 3.78 21.56 -8.46
CA ASN A 46 4.38 20.34 -8.96
C ASN A 46 3.34 19.37 -9.53
N HIS A 47 3.49 18.97 -10.79
CA HIS A 47 2.55 18.06 -11.45
C HIS A 47 2.35 16.70 -10.73
N TRP A 48 3.37 16.20 -10.02
CA TRP A 48 3.31 14.93 -9.30
C TRP A 48 2.34 14.95 -8.11
N ILE A 49 2.05 16.12 -7.52
CA ILE A 49 1.09 16.20 -6.41
C ILE A 49 -0.32 15.84 -6.87
N TYR A 50 -0.68 16.27 -8.09
CA TYR A 50 -1.98 15.99 -8.68
C TYR A 50 -2.11 14.52 -9.05
N ILE A 51 -1.04 13.88 -9.52
CA ILE A 51 -0.99 12.43 -9.75
C ILE A 51 -1.20 11.69 -8.42
N SER A 52 -0.54 12.14 -7.34
CA SER A 52 -0.72 11.56 -6.00
C SER A 52 -2.15 11.69 -5.50
N ILE A 53 -2.75 12.89 -5.60
CA ILE A 53 -4.14 13.15 -5.20
C ILE A 53 -5.11 12.28 -5.99
N ALA A 54 -4.99 12.25 -7.33
CA ALA A 54 -5.85 11.44 -8.18
C ALA A 54 -5.71 9.94 -7.87
N GLY A 55 -4.47 9.48 -7.65
CA GLY A 55 -4.15 8.13 -7.21
C GLY A 55 -4.87 7.79 -5.90
N TYR A 56 -4.72 8.61 -4.86
CA TYR A 56 -5.38 8.36 -3.58
C TYR A 56 -6.91 8.35 -3.66
N ILE A 57 -7.51 9.23 -4.46
CA ILE A 57 -8.96 9.20 -4.70
C ILE A 57 -9.37 7.85 -5.32
N PHE A 58 -8.62 7.38 -6.33
CA PHE A 58 -8.89 6.10 -6.97
C PHE A 58 -8.69 4.92 -6.01
N THR A 59 -7.61 4.91 -5.24
CA THR A 59 -7.33 3.89 -4.22
C THR A 59 -8.43 3.86 -3.17
N PHE A 60 -8.92 5.03 -2.72
CA PHE A 60 -10.01 5.13 -1.75
C PHE A 60 -11.30 4.48 -2.24
N PHE A 61 -11.74 4.78 -3.47
CA PHE A 61 -12.95 4.16 -4.03
C PHE A 61 -12.77 2.66 -4.27
N THR A 62 -11.60 2.25 -4.73
CA THR A 62 -11.25 0.83 -4.92
C THR A 62 -11.33 0.10 -3.58
N TRP A 63 -10.70 0.65 -2.54
CA TRP A 63 -10.72 0.11 -1.19
C TRP A 63 -12.14 -0.01 -0.62
N MET A 64 -12.93 1.06 -0.73
CA MET A 64 -14.32 1.05 -0.26
C MET A 64 -15.17 0.00 -1.00
N THR A 65 -14.89 -0.22 -2.28
CA THR A 65 -15.55 -1.26 -3.09
C THR A 65 -15.12 -2.66 -2.69
N LEU A 66 -13.85 -2.86 -2.33
CA LEU A 66 -13.36 -4.13 -1.80
C LEU A 66 -13.95 -4.43 -0.43
N LEU A 67 -13.98 -3.47 0.49
CA LEU A 67 -14.51 -3.66 1.85
C LEU A 67 -15.99 -4.05 1.87
N LYS A 68 -16.77 -3.66 0.86
CA LYS A 68 -18.17 -4.10 0.74
C LYS A 68 -18.33 -5.61 0.55
N LYS A 69 -17.29 -6.32 0.11
CA LYS A 69 -17.36 -7.74 -0.27
C LYS A 69 -16.33 -8.60 0.47
N ALA A 70 -15.14 -8.06 0.71
CA ALA A 70 -14.03 -8.78 1.30
C ALA A 70 -14.18 -8.91 2.83
N PRO A 71 -13.91 -10.08 3.41
CA PRO A 71 -13.76 -10.21 4.86
C PRO A 71 -12.59 -9.33 5.34
N VAL A 72 -12.81 -8.62 6.45
CA VAL A 72 -11.88 -7.59 6.96
C VAL A 72 -10.50 -8.17 7.26
N GLY A 73 -10.40 -9.41 7.77
CA GLY A 73 -9.13 -10.08 8.08
C GLY A 73 -8.20 -10.23 6.87
N PRO A 74 -8.57 -10.97 5.82
CA PRO A 74 -7.78 -11.08 4.59
C PRO A 74 -7.52 -9.74 3.90
N ALA A 75 -8.48 -8.81 3.96
CA ALA A 75 -8.31 -7.49 3.38
C ALA A 75 -7.21 -6.70 4.10
N PHE A 76 -7.19 -6.76 5.43
CA PHE A 76 -6.19 -6.12 6.26
C PHE A 76 -4.78 -6.68 6.02
N ALA A 77 -4.64 -8.01 5.89
CA ALA A 77 -3.38 -8.65 5.54
C ALA A 77 -2.85 -8.20 4.16
N ALA A 78 -3.75 -8.10 3.17
CA ALA A 78 -3.39 -7.67 1.82
C ALA A 78 -2.97 -6.18 1.75
N SER A 79 -3.56 -5.29 2.55
CA SER A 79 -3.15 -3.88 2.59
C SER A 79 -1.71 -3.67 3.01
N HIS A 80 -1.13 -4.56 3.84
CA HIS A 80 0.25 -4.41 4.29
C HIS A 80 1.30 -4.72 3.20
N PHE A 81 0.89 -5.37 2.10
CA PHE A 81 1.76 -5.57 0.93
C PHE A 81 2.13 -4.25 0.25
N GLU A 82 1.35 -3.20 0.44
CA GLU A 82 1.60 -1.86 -0.08
C GLU A 82 3.01 -1.34 0.29
N VAL A 83 3.42 -1.54 1.55
CA VAL A 83 4.75 -1.13 2.01
C VAL A 83 5.86 -1.86 1.23
N VAL A 84 5.64 -3.14 0.90
CA VAL A 84 6.58 -3.92 0.10
C VAL A 84 6.60 -3.44 -1.34
N THR A 85 5.44 -3.19 -1.97
CA THR A 85 5.37 -2.73 -3.36
C THR A 85 5.98 -1.34 -3.53
N VAL A 86 5.72 -0.42 -2.60
CA VAL A 86 6.30 0.93 -2.58
C VAL A 86 7.81 0.87 -2.37
N MET A 87 8.30 -0.03 -1.52
CA MET A 87 9.73 -0.19 -1.34
C MET A 87 10.41 -0.70 -2.62
N VAL A 88 9.85 -1.73 -3.25
CA VAL A 88 10.38 -2.29 -4.51
C VAL A 88 10.34 -1.24 -5.62
N ALA A 89 9.22 -0.55 -5.78
CA ALA A 89 9.09 0.56 -6.73
C ALA A 89 10.08 1.68 -6.44
N SER A 90 10.32 1.98 -5.16
CA SER A 90 11.26 3.03 -4.78
C SER A 90 12.72 2.71 -5.12
N ILE A 91 13.13 1.44 -4.99
CA ILE A 91 14.47 0.99 -5.40
C ILE A 91 14.66 1.24 -6.89
N TRP A 92 13.65 0.88 -7.70
CA TRP A 92 13.73 1.01 -9.15
C TRP A 92 13.62 2.47 -9.62
N LEU A 93 12.72 3.26 -9.04
CA LEU A 93 12.43 4.61 -9.49
C LEU A 93 13.46 5.65 -8.99
N PHE A 94 13.92 5.50 -7.74
CA PHE A 94 14.81 6.48 -7.10
C PHE A 94 16.26 6.00 -6.97
N HIS A 95 16.58 4.79 -7.41
CA HIS A 95 17.93 4.19 -7.35
C HIS A 95 18.52 4.25 -5.92
N GLU A 96 17.67 4.16 -4.90
CA GLU A 96 18.11 4.25 -3.52
C GLU A 96 18.87 2.98 -3.09
N PRO A 97 19.99 3.12 -2.35
CA PRO A 97 20.70 1.97 -1.84
C PRO A 97 19.81 1.20 -0.86
N ILE A 98 19.73 -0.11 -1.05
CA ILE A 98 19.10 -1.02 -0.10
C ILE A 98 20.04 -1.13 1.10
N THR A 99 19.71 -0.44 2.18
CA THR A 99 20.43 -0.59 3.45
C THR A 99 20.02 -1.91 4.11
N LEU A 100 20.94 -2.52 4.86
CA LEU A 100 20.66 -3.73 5.66
C LEU A 100 19.43 -3.56 6.56
N PHE A 101 19.23 -2.36 7.12
CA PHE A 101 18.06 -2.04 7.93
C PHE A 101 16.74 -2.09 7.14
N LYS A 102 16.71 -1.60 5.88
CA LYS A 102 15.52 -1.72 5.02
C LYS A 102 15.19 -3.19 4.74
N LEU A 103 16.21 -4.01 4.50
CA LEU A 103 16.03 -5.45 4.25
C LEU A 103 15.46 -6.16 5.49
N ILE A 104 16.05 -5.93 6.67
CA ILE A 104 15.56 -6.51 7.94
C ILE A 104 14.12 -6.08 8.22
N GLY A 105 13.80 -4.79 8.06
CA GLY A 105 12.45 -4.28 8.22
C GLY A 105 11.45 -4.93 7.26
N THR A 106 11.84 -5.11 6.00
CA THR A 106 11.02 -5.80 4.99
C THR A 106 10.72 -7.24 5.40
N ILE A 107 11.75 -7.98 5.81
CA ILE A 107 11.62 -9.38 6.25
C ILE A 107 10.68 -9.45 7.45
N LEU A 108 10.79 -8.52 8.40
CA LEU A 108 9.93 -8.47 9.57
C LEU A 108 8.47 -8.21 9.21
N ILE A 109 8.20 -7.26 8.31
CA ILE A 109 6.85 -6.95 7.82
C ILE A 109 6.26 -8.16 7.09
N VAL A 110 7.01 -8.73 6.14
CA VAL A 110 6.58 -9.92 5.39
C VAL A 110 6.30 -11.09 6.33
N SER A 111 7.13 -11.30 7.35
CA SER A 111 6.92 -12.34 8.35
C SER A 111 5.62 -12.11 9.14
N GLY A 112 5.33 -10.86 9.53
CA GLY A 112 4.08 -10.49 10.18
C GLY A 112 2.85 -10.77 9.30
N ILE A 113 2.92 -10.44 8.01
CA ILE A 113 1.85 -10.73 7.04
C ILE A 113 1.63 -12.24 6.90
N LEU A 114 2.70 -13.03 6.81
CA LEU A 114 2.61 -14.49 6.73
C LEU A 114 1.96 -15.10 7.98
N PHE A 115 2.35 -14.64 9.17
CA PHE A 115 1.74 -15.10 10.42
C PHE A 115 0.26 -14.76 10.50
N LEU A 116 -0.13 -13.55 10.08
CA LEU A 116 -1.53 -13.15 10.02
C LEU A 116 -2.34 -14.02 9.05
N ALA A 117 -1.80 -14.26 7.84
CA ALA A 117 -2.46 -15.11 6.85
C ALA A 117 -2.64 -16.56 7.35
N LEU A 118 -1.65 -17.11 8.06
CA LEU A 118 -1.74 -18.43 8.68
C LEU A 118 -2.80 -18.46 9.79
N ALA A 119 -2.85 -17.44 10.65
CA ALA A 119 -3.84 -17.33 11.72
C ALA A 119 -5.28 -17.28 11.17
N GLU A 120 -5.52 -16.46 10.15
CA GLU A 120 -6.81 -16.34 9.46
C GLU A 120 -7.24 -17.67 8.80
N SER A 121 -6.30 -18.38 8.16
CA SER A 121 -6.60 -19.69 7.54
C SER A 121 -7.01 -20.75 8.58
N LYS A 122 -6.38 -20.73 9.77
CA LYS A 122 -6.75 -21.61 10.89
C LYS A 122 -8.14 -21.27 11.43
N LEU A 123 -8.42 -19.99 11.66
CA LEU A 123 -9.73 -19.52 12.14
C LEU A 123 -10.86 -19.95 11.20
N SER A 124 -10.70 -19.74 9.90
CA SER A 124 -11.72 -20.12 8.90
C SER A 124 -11.99 -21.63 8.85
N LYS A 125 -10.95 -22.46 9.06
CA LYS A 125 -11.09 -23.93 9.12
C LYS A 125 -11.76 -24.41 10.41
N GLN A 126 -11.59 -23.69 11.52
CA GLN A 126 -12.20 -24.06 12.80
C GLN A 126 -13.69 -23.71 12.85
N THR A 127 -14.09 -22.57 12.27
CA THR A 127 -15.51 -22.18 12.15
C THR A 127 -16.32 -23.14 11.28
N SER A 128 -15.74 -23.70 10.22
CA SER A 128 -16.41 -24.69 9.37
C SER A 128 -16.60 -26.04 10.06
N SER A 129 -15.62 -26.50 10.85
CA SER A 129 -15.71 -27.77 11.59
C SER A 129 -16.77 -27.79 12.71
N ASN A 130 -17.07 -26.65 13.33
CA ASN A 130 -18.06 -26.58 14.42
C ASN A 130 -19.52 -26.52 13.93
N HIS A 131 -19.75 -26.32 12.62
CA HIS A 131 -21.10 -26.23 12.06
C HIS A 131 -21.63 -27.58 11.54
N ASP A 132 -20.73 -28.56 11.35
CA ASP A 132 -21.01 -29.92 10.87
C ASP A 132 -21.17 -30.96 12.02
N SER A 133 -21.06 -30.53 13.28
CA SER A 133 -21.20 -31.35 14.50
C SER A 133 -22.41 -30.95 15.33
#